data_AF-B6QQN7-F1
#
_entry.id   AF-B6QQN7-F1
#
_cell.length_a   1.000
_cell.length_b   1.000
_cell.length_c   1.000
_cell.angle_alpha   90.00
_cell.angle_beta   90.00
_cell.angle_gamma   90.00
#
_symmetry.space_group_name_H-M   'P 1'
#
loop_
_entity.id
_entity.type
_entity.pdbx_description
1 polymer ?
#
loop_
_entity_poly.entity_id
_entity_poly.type
_entity_poly.pdbx_seq_one_letter_code
_entity_poly.pdbx_strand_id
1 'polypeptide(L)'
;MRQWTTLMGGINSLQLNTAPQPIELKDDDEVLVNIDRVALNRRDAKIINGDFKDSYPDPSHPLIPASDASGTIVQVTTYSTGPTTPEHAAAGGNINAIGVLSGTTTDQGSGAGQAIALSVIRKNATVKEINVGPRDRTEEMIKTVYEPFEPHPVIDRTIDFEQAREALNYLYGGSHLGEVIIQMD
;
A
#
# COMPACT_ATOMS: atom_id res chain seq x y z
N MET A 1 16.14 -11.81 -10.26
CA MET A 1 15.12 -12.02 -9.23
C MET A 1 13.87 -12.67 -9.83
N ARG A 2 13.15 -13.43 -9.03
CA ARG A 2 11.87 -14.04 -9.44
C ARG A 2 10.73 -13.08 -9.12
N GLN A 3 9.69 -13.08 -9.94
CA GLN A 3 8.55 -12.18 -9.77
C GLN A 3 7.27 -12.79 -10.33
N TRP A 4 6.16 -12.55 -9.63
CA TRP A 4 4.83 -12.78 -10.18
C TRP A 4 4.37 -11.55 -10.95
N THR A 5 3.78 -11.75 -12.13
CA THR A 5 3.30 -10.66 -12.97
C THR A 5 1.87 -10.88 -13.47
N THR A 6 1.12 -9.79 -13.65
CA THR A 6 -0.26 -9.78 -14.15
C THR A 6 -0.48 -8.73 -15.24
N LEU A 7 -1.42 -9.00 -16.15
CA LEU A 7 -2.03 -8.01 -17.05
C LEU A 7 -3.48 -7.68 -16.64
N MET A 8 -3.80 -7.84 -15.35
CA MET A 8 -5.16 -7.70 -14.80
C MET A 8 -6.19 -8.66 -15.43
N GLY A 9 -5.74 -9.86 -15.84
CA GLY A 9 -6.56 -10.88 -16.49
C GLY A 9 -7.16 -11.93 -15.55
N GLY A 10 -7.05 -11.73 -14.23
CA GLY A 10 -7.48 -12.69 -13.22
C GLY A 10 -6.33 -13.40 -12.50
N ILE A 11 -6.56 -13.83 -11.25
CA ILE A 11 -5.56 -14.54 -10.43
C ILE A 11 -4.98 -15.75 -11.17
N ASN A 12 -5.82 -16.49 -11.90
CA ASN A 12 -5.38 -17.67 -12.65
C ASN A 12 -4.47 -17.35 -13.84
N SER A 13 -4.44 -16.10 -14.30
CA SER A 13 -3.54 -15.63 -15.37
C SER A 13 -2.18 -15.14 -14.86
N LEU A 14 -1.92 -15.19 -13.55
CA LEU A 14 -0.63 -14.82 -12.98
C LEU A 14 0.50 -15.67 -13.57
N GLN A 15 1.59 -15.00 -13.91
CA GLN A 15 2.78 -15.64 -14.48
C GLN A 15 3.98 -15.47 -13.56
N LEU A 16 4.65 -16.58 -13.24
CA LEU A 16 5.92 -16.58 -12.53
C LEU A 16 7.03 -16.44 -13.55
N ASN A 17 7.77 -15.33 -13.45
CA ASN A 17 8.81 -14.95 -14.38
C ASN A 17 10.12 -14.65 -13.63
N THR A 18 11.22 -14.56 -14.37
CA THR A 18 12.50 -14.07 -13.86
C THR A 18 12.86 -12.77 -14.55
N ALA A 19 13.37 -11.80 -13.79
CA ALA A 19 13.88 -10.53 -14.28
C ALA A 19 15.30 -10.27 -13.72
N PRO A 20 16.10 -9.39 -14.34
CA PRO A 20 17.34 -8.91 -13.74
C PRO A 20 17.09 -8.33 -12.34
N GLN A 21 18.01 -8.53 -11.42
CA GLN A 21 17.93 -7.85 -10.12
C GLN A 21 18.19 -6.35 -10.33
N PRO A 22 17.35 -5.46 -9.79
CA PRO A 22 17.64 -4.04 -9.80
C PRO A 22 18.90 -3.78 -8.95
N ILE A 23 19.90 -3.16 -9.55
CA ILE A 23 21.18 -2.81 -8.92
C ILE A 23 21.47 -1.31 -8.94
N GLU A 24 20.66 -0.54 -9.67
CA GLU A 24 20.78 0.90 -9.82
C GLU A 24 19.47 1.56 -9.40
N LEU A 25 19.58 2.58 -8.56
CA LEU A 25 18.50 3.53 -8.29
C LEU A 25 18.52 4.58 -9.40
N LYS A 26 17.36 4.87 -9.97
CA LYS A 26 17.21 5.70 -11.17
C LYS A 26 17.00 7.17 -10.83
N ASP A 27 16.30 7.44 -9.75
CA ASP A 27 15.86 8.78 -9.38
C ASP A 27 16.26 9.15 -7.94
N ASP A 28 16.30 10.46 -7.67
CA ASP A 28 16.24 10.97 -6.31
C ASP A 28 14.92 10.49 -5.65
N ASP A 29 14.90 10.30 -4.33
CA ASP A 29 13.76 9.75 -3.57
C ASP A 29 13.42 8.25 -3.76
N GLU A 30 14.35 7.44 -4.30
CA GLU A 30 14.19 5.98 -4.39
C GLU A 30 14.96 5.21 -3.31
N VAL A 31 14.44 4.04 -2.94
CA VAL A 31 15.11 3.06 -2.11
C VAL A 31 15.05 1.68 -2.75
N LEU A 32 16.13 0.92 -2.62
CA LEU A 32 16.14 -0.49 -2.99
C LEU A 32 15.94 -1.30 -1.72
N VAL A 33 14.94 -2.19 -1.75
CA VAL A 33 14.56 -3.03 -0.62
C VAL A 33 14.67 -4.49 -1.02
N ASN A 34 15.38 -5.28 -0.20
CA ASN A 34 15.29 -6.73 -0.25
C ASN A 34 14.03 -7.17 0.51
N ILE A 35 13.03 -7.69 -0.21
CA ILE A 35 11.73 -8.04 0.37
C ILE A 35 11.82 -9.39 1.06
N ASP A 36 11.42 -9.45 2.33
CA ASP A 36 11.45 -10.66 3.15
C ASP A 36 10.07 -11.31 3.24
N ARG A 37 9.00 -10.51 3.41
CA ARG A 37 7.61 -10.98 3.52
C ARG A 37 6.67 -10.04 2.78
N VAL A 38 5.58 -10.60 2.25
CA VAL A 38 4.48 -9.83 1.65
C VAL A 38 3.18 -10.22 2.34
N ALA A 39 2.41 -9.24 2.81
CA ALA A 39 1.08 -9.45 3.33
C ALA A 39 0.04 -9.27 2.21
N LEU A 40 -0.68 -10.32 1.87
CA LEU A 40 -1.67 -10.25 0.80
C LEU A 40 -2.94 -9.57 1.29
N ASN A 41 -3.38 -8.57 0.55
CA ASN A 41 -4.61 -7.84 0.79
C ASN A 41 -5.66 -8.14 -0.28
N ARG A 42 -6.94 -8.05 0.08
CA ARG A 42 -8.05 -8.25 -0.89
C ARG A 42 -7.94 -7.27 -2.07
N ARG A 43 -7.32 -6.10 -1.85
CA ARG A 43 -7.02 -5.12 -2.90
C ARG A 43 -6.12 -5.71 -3.99
N ASP A 44 -5.11 -6.48 -3.64
CA ASP A 44 -4.18 -7.08 -4.61
C ASP A 44 -4.95 -8.02 -5.55
N ALA A 45 -5.78 -8.89 -4.98
CA ALA A 45 -6.64 -9.79 -5.74
C ALA A 45 -7.61 -9.03 -6.68
N LYS A 46 -8.23 -7.94 -6.19
CA LYS A 46 -9.11 -7.08 -6.99
C LYS A 46 -8.39 -6.41 -8.15
N ILE A 47 -7.17 -5.90 -7.94
CA ILE A 47 -6.34 -5.33 -9.00
C ILE A 47 -5.99 -6.41 -10.03
N ILE A 48 -5.56 -7.59 -9.59
CA ILE A 48 -5.20 -8.70 -10.46
C ILE A 48 -6.40 -9.19 -11.29
N ASN A 49 -7.62 -9.12 -10.76
CA ASN A 49 -8.85 -9.44 -11.47
C ASN A 49 -9.36 -8.33 -12.41
N GLY A 50 -8.76 -7.14 -12.36
CA GLY A 50 -9.21 -6.00 -13.16
C GLY A 50 -10.48 -5.35 -12.63
N ASP A 51 -10.79 -5.50 -11.34
CA ASP A 51 -11.99 -4.90 -10.71
C ASP A 51 -11.93 -3.36 -10.67
N PHE A 52 -10.78 -2.76 -10.99
CA PHE A 52 -10.55 -1.31 -11.02
C PHE A 52 -10.31 -0.75 -12.43
N LYS A 53 -10.75 -1.42 -13.50
CA LYS A 53 -10.57 -0.97 -14.88
C LYS A 53 -11.17 0.41 -15.20
N ASP A 54 -12.20 0.82 -14.46
CA ASP A 54 -12.76 2.17 -14.59
C ASP A 54 -11.87 3.25 -13.96
N SER A 55 -10.93 2.87 -13.09
CA SER A 55 -9.99 3.76 -12.40
C SER A 55 -8.56 3.68 -12.92
N TYR A 56 -8.18 2.57 -13.56
CA TYR A 56 -6.85 2.36 -14.12
C TYR A 56 -6.93 1.78 -15.54
N PRO A 57 -6.13 2.29 -16.49
CA PRO A 57 -6.08 1.72 -17.83
C PRO A 57 -5.56 0.28 -17.79
N ASP A 58 -5.97 -0.52 -18.78
CA ASP A 58 -5.39 -1.85 -18.98
C ASP A 58 -3.86 -1.71 -19.13
N PRO A 59 -3.06 -2.49 -18.39
CA PRO A 59 -1.62 -2.34 -18.39
C PRO A 59 -1.04 -2.77 -19.74
N SER A 60 -0.23 -1.90 -20.36
CA SER A 60 0.48 -2.19 -21.60
C SER A 60 1.68 -3.13 -21.40
N HIS A 61 2.12 -3.31 -20.15
CA HIS A 61 3.24 -4.18 -19.75
C HIS A 61 2.88 -4.94 -18.46
N PRO A 62 3.45 -6.14 -18.21
CA PRO A 62 3.15 -6.91 -17.01
C PRO A 62 3.49 -6.16 -15.73
N LEU A 63 2.54 -6.10 -14.79
CA LEU A 63 2.70 -5.47 -13.48
C LEU A 63 3.07 -6.50 -12.42
N ILE A 64 3.91 -6.11 -11.45
CA ILE A 64 4.16 -6.89 -10.24
C ILE A 64 3.11 -6.47 -9.19
N PRO A 65 2.23 -7.38 -8.74
CA PRO A 65 1.21 -7.04 -7.75
C PRO A 65 1.76 -7.09 -6.32
N ALA A 66 0.89 -6.78 -5.35
CA ALA A 66 1.15 -6.60 -3.91
C ALA A 66 1.54 -5.18 -3.51
N SER A 67 0.89 -4.67 -2.46
CA SER A 67 1.13 -3.32 -1.94
C SER A 67 1.67 -3.27 -0.52
N ASP A 68 1.81 -4.41 0.15
CA ASP A 68 2.16 -4.49 1.57
C ASP A 68 3.26 -5.54 1.81
N ALA A 69 4.41 -5.08 2.29
CA ALA A 69 5.61 -5.89 2.40
C ALA A 69 6.52 -5.38 3.52
N SER A 70 7.34 -6.29 4.04
CA SER A 70 8.46 -5.98 4.92
C SER A 70 9.76 -6.49 4.30
N GLY A 71 10.84 -5.77 4.57
CA GLY A 71 12.14 -6.06 3.97
C GLY A 71 13.25 -5.18 4.53
N THR A 72 14.46 -5.44 4.05
CA THR A 72 15.67 -4.71 4.42
C THR A 72 16.04 -3.71 3.34
N ILE A 73 16.22 -2.45 3.69
CA ILE A 73 16.75 -1.43 2.77
C ILE A 73 18.22 -1.78 2.47
N VAL A 74 18.56 -1.93 1.19
CA VAL A 74 19.92 -2.24 0.72
C VAL A 74 20.58 -1.07 -0.02
N GLN A 75 19.80 -0.10 -0.49
CA GLN A 75 20.31 1.14 -1.09
C GLN A 75 19.29 2.28 -0.91
N VAL A 76 19.76 3.52 -0.81
CA VAL A 76 18.93 4.74 -0.73
C VAL A 76 19.51 5.84 -1.62
N THR A 77 18.67 6.68 -2.21
CA THR A 77 19.09 7.99 -2.74
C THR A 77 18.79 9.11 -1.74
N THR A 78 19.14 10.35 -2.10
CA THR A 78 18.84 11.53 -1.28
C THR A 78 17.34 11.82 -1.25
N TYR A 79 16.78 11.95 -0.03
CA TYR A 79 15.35 12.14 0.20
C TYR A 79 14.97 13.63 0.36
N SER A 80 13.92 14.10 -0.30
CA SER A 80 13.31 15.43 -0.17
C SER A 80 11.82 15.32 0.24
N THR A 81 11.38 16.11 1.23
CA THR A 81 10.00 16.03 1.76
C THR A 81 9.08 17.06 1.10
N GLY A 82 7.90 16.60 0.63
CA GLY A 82 6.79 17.45 0.15
C GLY A 82 5.55 17.40 1.05
N PRO A 83 4.63 18.39 1.02
CA PRO A 83 3.47 18.49 1.95
C PRO A 83 2.11 18.01 1.39
N THR A 84 1.16 17.65 2.28
CA THR A 84 -0.22 17.13 1.95
C THR A 84 -1.31 17.46 3.01
N THR A 85 -2.59 17.56 2.59
CA THR A 85 -3.77 18.18 3.28
C THR A 85 -5.07 17.31 3.29
N PRO A 86 -5.95 17.34 4.32
CA PRO A 86 -7.29 16.62 4.31
C PRO A 86 -8.67 17.41 4.45
N GLU A 87 -9.81 16.70 4.73
CA GLU A 87 -11.18 17.21 5.02
C GLU A 87 -12.08 16.35 5.97
N HIS A 88 -13.03 17.01 6.67
CA HIS A 88 -14.17 16.52 7.52
C HIS A 88 -14.05 16.47 9.08
N ALA A 89 -14.18 17.61 9.79
CA ALA A 89 -14.22 17.71 11.28
C ALA A 89 -15.39 18.55 11.82
N ALA A 90 -15.68 18.37 13.12
CA ALA A 90 -16.47 19.27 13.95
C ALA A 90 -15.78 20.63 14.16
N ALA A 91 -16.46 21.63 14.71
CA ALA A 91 -15.82 22.92 15.00
C ALA A 91 -14.65 22.74 15.99
N GLY A 92 -13.43 23.14 15.62
CA GLY A 92 -12.19 22.87 16.36
C GLY A 92 -11.70 21.42 16.31
N GLY A 93 -12.29 20.56 15.48
CA GLY A 93 -11.97 19.13 15.41
C GLY A 93 -10.72 18.82 14.60
N ASN A 94 -10.13 17.66 14.89
CA ASN A 94 -9.05 17.06 14.12
C ASN A 94 -9.61 16.03 13.13
N ILE A 95 -9.06 16.06 11.92
CA ILE A 95 -9.39 15.13 10.85
C ILE A 95 -8.11 14.38 10.53
N ASN A 96 -8.13 13.07 10.72
CA ASN A 96 -7.02 12.18 10.40
C ASN A 96 -7.43 11.35 9.19
N ALA A 97 -6.84 11.62 8.02
CA ALA A 97 -7.10 10.87 6.80
C ALA A 97 -6.00 9.83 6.57
N ILE A 98 -6.37 8.57 6.30
CA ILE A 98 -5.43 7.48 5.97
C ILE A 98 -5.70 7.02 4.54
N GLY A 99 -4.73 7.23 3.64
CA GLY A 99 -4.80 6.85 2.23
C GLY A 99 -5.76 7.69 1.36
N VAL A 100 -5.78 7.40 0.06
CA VAL A 100 -6.67 8.06 -0.92
C VAL A 100 -7.96 7.24 -1.06
N LEU A 101 -9.10 7.79 -0.65
CA LEU A 101 -10.40 7.09 -0.65
C LEU A 101 -11.22 7.25 -1.94
N SER A 102 -10.84 8.14 -2.86
CA SER A 102 -11.50 8.33 -4.16
C SER A 102 -10.60 9.12 -5.10
N GLY A 103 -10.78 8.90 -6.42
CA GLY A 103 -9.90 9.37 -7.50
C GLY A 103 -9.32 10.77 -7.35
N THR A 104 -8.03 10.89 -7.67
CA THR A 104 -7.30 12.15 -7.81
C THR A 104 -7.77 12.88 -9.07
N THR A 105 -9.03 13.29 -9.13
CA THR A 105 -9.46 14.16 -10.22
C THR A 105 -8.82 15.52 -9.96
N THR A 106 -7.75 15.81 -10.68
CA THR A 106 -7.19 17.17 -10.88
C THR A 106 -8.18 18.07 -11.65
N ASP A 107 -9.46 17.75 -11.61
CA ASP A 107 -10.52 18.39 -12.36
C ASP A 107 -10.89 19.66 -11.60
N GLN A 108 -10.16 20.74 -11.93
CA GLN A 108 -10.33 22.09 -11.41
C GLN A 108 -11.74 22.68 -11.67
N GLY A 109 -12.65 21.92 -12.29
CA GLY A 109 -14.03 22.31 -12.57
C GLY A 109 -15.07 21.88 -11.51
N SER A 110 -14.74 20.95 -10.60
CA SER A 110 -15.69 20.56 -9.55
C SER A 110 -15.45 21.42 -8.30
N GLY A 111 -16.37 22.35 -7.99
CA GLY A 111 -16.28 23.23 -6.81
C GLY A 111 -16.22 22.53 -5.44
N ALA A 112 -16.07 21.20 -5.41
CA ALA A 112 -15.85 20.38 -4.23
C ALA A 112 -14.64 20.89 -3.43
N GLY A 113 -13.44 20.99 -4.03
CA GLY A 113 -12.22 21.42 -3.32
C GLY A 113 -12.31 22.81 -2.68
N GLN A 114 -13.12 23.70 -3.24
CA GLN A 114 -13.35 25.04 -2.69
C GLN A 114 -14.38 25.03 -1.54
N ALA A 115 -15.44 24.21 -1.64
CA ALA A 115 -16.41 24.00 -0.56
C ALA A 115 -15.74 23.37 0.68
N ILE A 116 -14.80 22.49 0.42
CA ILE A 116 -13.89 21.83 1.35
C ILE A 116 -13.05 22.86 2.13
N ALA A 117 -12.32 23.73 1.43
CA ALA A 117 -11.42 24.70 2.06
C ALA A 117 -12.21 25.71 2.90
N LEU A 118 -13.36 26.15 2.39
CA LEU A 118 -14.29 27.00 3.13
C LEU A 118 -14.85 26.32 4.38
N SER A 119 -15.10 25.00 4.33
CA SER A 119 -15.60 24.24 5.48
C SER A 119 -14.58 24.11 6.61
N VAL A 120 -13.29 23.94 6.27
CA VAL A 120 -12.18 23.89 7.22
C VAL A 120 -12.02 25.23 7.93
N ILE A 121 -12.02 26.34 7.17
CA ILE A 121 -11.94 27.70 7.71
C ILE A 121 -13.14 28.02 8.60
N ARG A 122 -14.37 27.77 8.12
CA ARG A 122 -15.61 28.07 8.87
C ARG A 122 -15.70 27.32 10.20
N LYS A 123 -15.16 26.11 10.26
CA LYS A 123 -15.18 25.28 11.47
C LYS A 123 -13.93 25.40 12.31
N ASN A 124 -12.93 26.19 11.90
CA ASN A 124 -11.62 26.21 12.54
C ASN A 124 -11.05 24.79 12.75
N ALA A 125 -11.24 23.92 11.75
CA ALA A 125 -10.83 22.52 11.81
C ALA A 125 -9.34 22.38 11.49
N THR A 126 -8.67 21.45 12.17
CA THR A 126 -7.30 21.04 11.82
C THR A 126 -7.35 19.74 11.07
N VAL A 127 -6.51 19.68 10.05
CA VAL A 127 -6.60 18.62 9.10
C VAL A 127 -5.22 18.06 8.88
N LYS A 128 -5.01 16.82 9.32
CA LYS A 128 -3.74 16.12 9.27
C LYS A 128 -3.85 14.85 8.43
N GLU A 129 -3.06 14.78 7.38
CA GLU A 129 -2.92 13.53 6.66
C GLU A 129 -2.07 12.58 7.51
N ILE A 130 -2.49 11.32 7.62
CA ILE A 130 -1.69 10.23 8.16
C ILE A 130 -1.30 9.37 6.97
N ASN A 131 -0.17 9.72 6.38
CA ASN A 131 0.60 8.80 5.54
C ASN A 131 1.49 7.92 6.43
N VAL A 132 2.21 6.98 5.82
CA VAL A 132 3.23 6.17 6.51
C VAL A 132 4.08 7.03 7.44
N GLY A 133 4.35 6.51 8.64
CA GLY A 133 5.10 7.22 9.67
C GLY A 133 6.60 7.21 9.40
N PRO A 134 7.35 8.23 9.85
CA PRO A 134 8.81 8.21 9.78
C PRO A 134 9.38 7.10 10.67
N ARG A 135 10.65 6.75 10.41
CA ARG A 135 11.35 5.66 11.09
C ARG A 135 11.33 5.80 12.61
N ASP A 136 11.58 6.99 13.15
CA ASP A 136 11.62 7.26 14.59
C ASP A 136 10.27 6.97 15.28
N ARG A 137 9.14 7.27 14.62
CA ARG A 137 7.80 6.96 15.12
C ARG A 137 7.53 5.45 15.12
N THR A 138 8.04 4.75 14.11
CA THR A 138 7.95 3.28 14.05
C THR A 138 8.78 2.64 15.16
N GLU A 139 10.00 3.11 15.38
CA GLU A 139 10.87 2.65 16.48
C GLU A 139 10.25 2.94 17.85
N GLU A 140 9.66 4.13 18.03
CA GLU A 140 8.93 4.47 19.26
C GLU A 140 7.72 3.55 19.49
N MET A 141 6.92 3.28 18.45
CA MET A 141 5.80 2.35 18.54
C MET A 141 6.27 0.94 18.91
N ILE A 142 7.36 0.45 18.31
CA ILE A 142 7.92 -0.87 18.64
C ILE A 142 8.28 -0.92 20.13
N LYS A 143 9.03 0.07 20.61
CA LYS A 143 9.51 0.12 22.00
C LYS A 143 8.40 0.29 23.03
N THR A 144 7.39 1.10 22.71
CA THR A 144 6.35 1.50 23.68
C THR A 144 5.12 0.61 23.64
N VAL A 145 4.87 -0.07 22.52
CA VAL A 145 3.69 -0.92 22.32
C VAL A 145 4.08 -2.38 22.09
N TYR A 146 4.93 -2.67 21.10
CA TYR A 146 5.21 -4.07 20.73
C TYR A 146 6.02 -4.81 21.80
N GLU A 147 7.09 -4.21 22.31
CA GLU A 147 7.93 -4.83 23.34
C GLU A 147 7.18 -5.14 24.65
N PRO A 148 6.38 -4.22 25.24
CA PRO A 148 5.71 -4.49 26.51
C PRO A 148 4.38 -5.26 26.40
N PHE A 149 3.63 -5.10 25.30
CA PHE A 149 2.30 -5.72 25.18
C PHE A 149 2.28 -6.94 24.28
N GLU A 150 3.34 -7.17 23.49
CA GLU A 150 3.47 -8.30 22.57
C GLU A 150 2.16 -8.55 21.81
N PRO A 151 1.67 -7.59 20.99
CA PRO A 151 0.48 -7.85 20.20
C PRO A 151 0.73 -9.04 19.29
N HIS A 152 -0.25 -9.95 19.22
CA HIS A 152 -0.19 -11.14 18.38
C HIS A 152 -1.17 -10.97 17.20
N PRO A 153 -0.72 -10.41 16.06
CA PRO A 153 -1.52 -10.44 14.84
C PRO A 153 -1.92 -11.87 14.52
N VAL A 154 -3.17 -12.05 14.10
CA VAL A 154 -3.65 -13.35 13.67
C VAL A 154 -3.13 -13.57 12.25
N ILE A 155 -2.06 -14.34 12.12
CA ILE A 155 -1.59 -14.86 10.84
C ILE A 155 -2.31 -16.18 10.61
N ASP A 156 -3.12 -16.25 9.56
CA ASP A 156 -3.79 -17.48 9.19
C ASP A 156 -2.78 -18.47 8.61
N ARG A 157 -2.02 -18.00 7.61
CA ARG A 157 -1.08 -18.84 6.86
C ARG A 157 0.13 -18.04 6.42
N THR A 158 1.27 -18.72 6.47
CA THR A 158 2.49 -18.34 5.75
C THR A 158 2.66 -19.34 4.62
N ILE A 159 2.78 -18.84 3.38
CA ILE A 159 2.80 -19.61 2.15
C ILE A 159 4.07 -19.25 1.37
N ASP A 160 4.69 -20.24 0.73
CA ASP A 160 5.90 -20.03 -0.05
C ASP A 160 5.60 -19.22 -1.32
N PHE A 161 6.61 -18.48 -1.78
CA PHE A 161 6.53 -17.61 -2.94
C PHE A 161 5.98 -18.28 -4.21
N GLU A 162 6.31 -19.55 -4.45
CA GLU A 162 5.83 -20.36 -5.58
C GLU A 162 4.32 -20.54 -5.59
N GLN A 163 3.68 -20.46 -4.43
CA GLN A 163 2.26 -20.73 -4.23
C GLN A 163 1.44 -19.44 -4.12
N ALA A 164 1.99 -18.30 -4.55
CA ALA A 164 1.32 -17.01 -4.44
C ALA A 164 -0.05 -16.97 -5.16
N ARG A 165 -0.21 -17.74 -6.25
CA ARG A 165 -1.50 -17.86 -6.95
C ARG A 165 -2.55 -18.54 -6.06
N GLU A 166 -2.19 -19.67 -5.44
CA GLU A 166 -3.04 -20.41 -4.52
C GLU A 166 -3.38 -19.56 -3.29
N ALA A 167 -2.40 -18.83 -2.75
CA ALA A 167 -2.59 -17.91 -1.64
C ALA A 167 -3.59 -16.79 -1.97
N LEU A 168 -3.48 -16.19 -3.16
CA LEU A 168 -4.41 -15.16 -3.63
C LEU A 168 -5.82 -15.71 -3.83
N ASN A 169 -5.97 -16.93 -4.36
CA ASN A 169 -7.27 -17.58 -4.47
C ASN A 169 -7.88 -17.88 -3.09
N TYR A 170 -7.07 -18.34 -2.12
CA TYR A 170 -7.48 -18.58 -0.74
C TYR A 170 -7.96 -17.28 -0.07
N LEU A 171 -7.18 -16.22 -0.19
CA LEU A 171 -7.52 -14.88 0.30
C LEU A 171 -8.80 -14.35 -0.35
N TYR A 172 -8.89 -14.41 -1.68
CA TYR A 172 -10.05 -13.88 -2.41
C TYR A 172 -11.34 -14.64 -2.10
N GLY A 173 -11.23 -15.96 -1.89
CA GLY A 173 -12.33 -16.81 -1.43
C GLY A 173 -12.85 -16.48 -0.03
N GLY A 174 -12.14 -15.66 0.75
CA GLY A 174 -12.61 -15.12 2.02
C GLY A 174 -12.74 -16.15 3.15
N SER A 175 -12.13 -17.32 3.00
CA SER A 175 -12.14 -18.38 4.03
C SER A 175 -11.03 -18.20 5.08
N HIS A 176 -10.23 -17.15 4.95
CA HIS A 176 -9.09 -16.90 5.83
C HIS A 176 -9.49 -16.20 7.12
N LEU A 177 -8.81 -16.51 8.22
CA LEU A 177 -8.96 -15.81 9.50
C LEU A 177 -7.68 -15.06 9.83
N GLY A 178 -7.64 -13.77 9.50
CA GLY A 178 -6.47 -12.93 9.69
C GLY A 178 -5.63 -12.78 8.42
N GLU A 179 -4.33 -12.58 8.58
CA GLU A 179 -3.41 -12.25 7.50
C GLU A 179 -2.91 -13.49 6.74
N VAL A 180 -2.74 -13.35 5.43
CA VAL A 180 -2.13 -14.37 4.56
C VAL A 180 -0.79 -13.82 4.10
N ILE A 181 0.30 -14.45 4.54
CA ILE A 181 1.66 -13.99 4.30
C ILE A 181 2.32 -14.84 3.22
N ILE A 182 2.98 -14.18 2.27
CA ILE A 182 3.94 -14.81 1.37
C ILE A 182 5.33 -14.67 1.97
N GLN A 183 6.02 -15.80 2.10
CA GLN A 183 7.42 -15.85 2.48
C GLN A 183 8.30 -15.86 1.23
N MET A 184 9.28 -14.97 1.20
CA MET A 184 10.31 -14.91 0.16
C MET A 184 11.45 -15.89 0.47
N ASP A 185 12.15 -16.33 -0.58
CA ASP A 185 13.29 -17.24 -0.56
C ASP A 185 14.63 -16.57 -0.20
#